data_AF-A0A2S9FXH9-F1
#
_entry.id   AF-A0A2S9FXH9-F1
#
_cell.length_a   1.000
_cell.length_b   1.000
_cell.length_c   1.000
_cell.angle_alpha   90.00
_cell.angle_beta   90.00
_cell.angle_gamma   90.00
#
_symmetry.space_group_name_H-M   'P 1'
#
loop_
_entity.id
_entity.type
_entity.pdbx_description
1 polymer ?
#
loop_
_entity_poly.entity_id
_entity_poly.type
_entity_poly.pdbx_seq_one_letter_code
_entity_poly.pdbx_strand_id
1 'polypeptide(L)'
;QPKDHFDFFPLTIDVEERMYAAGRIPGSFFRREGRPSTDAILACRLIDRPLRPTFISGLRNEIQVVVTILSLDPKDLYDVLAINA
;
A
#
# COMPACT_ATOMS: atom_id res chain seq x y z
N GLN A 1 -3.62 -1.12 -21.27
CA GLN A 1 -2.85 -1.77 -22.36
C GLN A 1 -1.43 -1.98 -21.87
N PRO A 2 -0.73 -3.05 -22.29
CA PRO A 2 0.68 -3.26 -21.94
C PRO A 2 1.49 -2.03 -22.33
N LYS A 3 2.33 -1.57 -21.42
CA LYS A 3 3.23 -0.44 -21.66
C LYS A 3 4.56 -1.02 -22.16
N ASP A 4 4.65 -1.24 -23.46
CA ASP A 4 5.77 -1.95 -24.12
C ASP A 4 7.12 -1.22 -24.01
N HIS A 5 7.13 0.01 -23.51
CA HIS A 5 8.32 0.83 -23.30
C HIS A 5 9.02 0.60 -21.94
N PHE A 6 8.49 -0.27 -21.06
CA PHE A 6 9.14 -0.59 -19.79
C PHE A 6 10.00 -1.85 -19.88
N ASP A 7 11.24 -1.74 -19.41
CA ASP A 7 12.18 -2.88 -19.33
C ASP A 7 11.97 -3.73 -18.05
N PHE A 8 11.07 -3.31 -17.16
CA PHE A 8 10.76 -3.97 -15.89
C PHE A 8 9.25 -4.23 -15.76
N PHE A 9 8.87 -5.04 -14.76
CA PHE A 9 7.47 -5.28 -14.41
C PHE A 9 6.90 -4.12 -13.56
N PRO A 10 5.95 -3.31 -14.09
CA PRO A 10 5.42 -2.15 -13.39
C PRO A 10 4.37 -2.55 -12.34
N LEU A 11 4.84 -2.91 -11.15
CA LEU A 11 4.02 -3.13 -9.95
C LEU A 11 4.16 -1.94 -8.99
N THR A 12 3.02 -1.38 -8.61
CA THR A 12 2.88 -0.31 -7.61
C THR A 12 2.04 -0.82 -6.44
N ILE A 13 2.48 -0.53 -5.22
CA ILE A 13 1.75 -0.87 -3.99
C ILE A 13 1.62 0.38 -3.14
N ASP A 14 0.39 0.72 -2.79
CA ASP A 14 0.02 1.87 -1.96
C ASP A 14 -0.72 1.38 -0.71
N VAL A 15 -0.29 1.83 0.46
CA VAL A 15 -0.98 1.60 1.73
C VAL A 15 -1.53 2.95 2.22
N GLU A 16 -2.85 3.05 2.28
CA GLU A 16 -3.56 4.24 2.73
C GLU A 16 -4.02 4.09 4.18
N GLU A 17 -3.31 4.76 5.09
CA GLU A 17 -3.75 4.90 6.47
C GLU A 17 -4.81 5.98 6.59
N ARG A 18 -6.01 5.60 7.06
CA ARG A 18 -7.07 6.56 7.34
C ARG A 18 -7.14 6.84 8.82
N MET A 19 -7.07 8.11 9.23
CA MET A 19 -7.09 8.47 10.66
C MET A 19 -8.40 8.07 11.34
N TYR A 20 -9.49 7.99 10.56
CA TYR A 20 -10.77 7.51 11.05
C TYR A 20 -10.72 6.04 11.48
N ALA A 21 -9.77 5.23 11.00
CA ALA A 21 -9.61 3.83 11.40
C ALA A 21 -9.32 3.69 12.90
N ALA A 22 -8.67 4.70 13.47
CA ALA A 22 -8.40 4.82 14.91
C ALA A 22 -9.39 5.76 15.62
N GLY A 23 -10.50 6.14 14.97
CA GLY A 23 -11.50 7.06 15.50
C GLY A 23 -11.01 8.51 15.66
N ARG A 24 -10.00 8.93 14.89
CA ARG A 24 -9.40 10.27 15.00
C ARG A 24 -9.61 11.10 13.74
N ILE A 25 -9.77 12.42 13.93
CA ILE A 25 -9.72 13.40 12.83
C ILE A 25 -8.25 13.74 12.57
N PRO A 26 -7.79 13.83 11.30
CA PRO A 26 -6.41 14.20 11.00
C PRO A 26 -5.96 15.50 11.67
N GLY A 27 -4.77 15.48 12.26
CA GLY A 27 -4.16 16.62 12.94
C GLY A 27 -3.53 17.67 12.00
N SER A 28 -3.53 17.43 10.69
CA SER A 28 -2.98 18.35 9.69
C SER A 28 -3.80 19.64 9.57
N PHE A 29 -3.20 20.74 9.09
CA PHE A 29 -3.89 22.02 8.88
C PHE A 29 -5.16 21.87 8.02
N PHE A 30 -5.07 21.05 6.98
CA PHE A 30 -6.19 20.77 6.07
C PHE A 30 -7.17 19.70 6.60
N ARG A 31 -6.93 19.11 7.79
CA ARG A 31 -7.73 18.01 8.36
C ARG A 31 -7.90 16.82 7.41
N ARG A 32 -6.86 16.52 6.64
CA ARG A 32 -6.80 15.42 5.66
C ARG A 32 -5.55 14.56 5.86
N GLU A 33 -5.64 13.29 5.47
CA GLU A 33 -4.46 12.43 5.33
C GLU A 33 -3.47 13.07 4.34
N GLY A 34 -2.19 13.03 4.70
CA GLY A 34 -1.12 13.68 3.96
C GLY A 34 -0.26 12.68 3.21
N ARG A 35 1.06 12.90 3.27
CA ARG A 35 2.03 11.92 2.75
C ARG A 35 1.93 10.61 3.55
N PRO A 36 2.16 9.46 2.90
CA PRO A 36 2.25 8.18 3.60
C PRO A 36 3.24 8.23 4.76
N SER A 37 2.89 7.59 5.87
CA SER A 37 3.78 7.43 7.02
C SER A 37 4.92 6.46 6.71
N THR A 38 5.93 6.41 7.58
CA THR A 38 6.99 5.41 7.47
C THR A 38 6.43 3.99 7.54
N ASP A 39 5.45 3.75 8.41
CA ASP A 39 4.82 2.43 8.57
C ASP A 39 4.07 2.02 7.31
N ALA A 40 3.33 2.95 6.69
CA ALA A 40 2.65 2.70 5.41
C ALA A 40 3.66 2.35 4.30
N ILE A 41 4.78 3.07 4.21
CA ILE A 41 5.84 2.80 3.23
C ILE A 41 6.48 1.43 3.48
N LEU A 42 6.74 1.08 4.74
CA LEU A 42 7.30 -0.22 5.10
C LEU A 42 6.32 -1.36 4.80
N ALA A 43 5.03 -1.17 5.09
CA ALA A 43 3.98 -2.12 4.73
C ALA A 43 3.93 -2.33 3.21
N CYS A 44 3.98 -1.26 2.39
CA CYS A 44 4.10 -1.40 0.93
C CYS A 44 5.29 -2.30 0.52
N ARG A 45 6.45 -2.12 1.16
CA ARG A 45 7.66 -2.93 0.87
C ARG A 45 7.50 -4.38 1.33
N LEU A 46 6.84 -4.61 2.46
CA LEU A 46 6.55 -5.95 2.97
C LEU A 46 5.61 -6.73 2.04
N ILE A 47 4.67 -6.06 1.37
CA ILE A 47 3.80 -6.66 0.36
C ILE A 47 4.55 -6.83 -0.96
N ASP A 48 5.32 -5.83 -1.41
CA ASP A 48 5.96 -5.82 -2.73
C ASP A 48 7.01 -6.92 -2.88
N ARG A 49 7.83 -7.12 -1.85
CA ARG A 49 8.94 -8.08 -1.86
C ARG A 49 8.50 -9.52 -2.17
N PRO A 50 7.50 -10.11 -1.48
CA PRO A 50 7.00 -11.44 -1.81
C PRO A 50 6.09 -11.44 -3.05
N LEU A 51 5.35 -10.37 -3.34
CA LEU A 51 4.38 -10.36 -4.43
C LEU A 51 5.02 -10.15 -5.81
N ARG A 52 6.06 -9.31 -5.93
CA ARG A 52 6.74 -9.03 -7.20
C ARG A 52 7.26 -10.28 -7.94
N PRO A 53 7.94 -11.24 -7.29
CA PRO A 53 8.45 -12.44 -7.98
C PRO A 53 7.39 -13.50 -8.28
N THR A 54 6.14 -13.39 -7.79
CA THR A 54 5.09 -14.39 -8.04
C THR A 54 4.45 -14.22 -9.42
N PHE A 55 4.61 -13.05 -10.04
CA PHE A 55 4.13 -12.79 -11.40
C PHE A 55 5.00 -13.46 -12.45
N ILE A 56 4.38 -13.81 -13.58
CA ILE A 56 5.08 -14.39 -14.72
C ILE A 56 6.11 -13.40 -15.28
N SER A 57 7.31 -13.91 -15.60
CA SER A 57 8.36 -13.10 -16.23
C SER A 57 7.88 -12.55 -17.57
N GLY A 58 8.30 -11.33 -17.90
CA GLY A 58 7.90 -10.64 -19.12
C GLY A 58 6.53 -9.94 -19.06
N LEU A 59 5.81 -10.02 -17.94
CA LEU A 59 4.58 -9.24 -17.76
C LEU A 59 4.89 -7.73 -17.83
N ARG A 60 4.11 -7.00 -18.65
CA ARG A 60 4.24 -5.54 -18.89
C ARG A 60 2.95 -4.76 -18.65
N ASN A 61 1.94 -5.45 -18.14
CA ASN A 61 0.74 -4.79 -17.66
C ASN A 61 1.06 -4.07 -16.36
N GLU A 62 0.62 -2.83 -16.26
CA GLU A 62 0.66 -2.07 -15.01
C GLU A 62 -0.32 -2.67 -14.01
N ILE A 63 0.19 -3.01 -12.83
CA ILE A 63 -0.58 -3.57 -11.73
C ILE A 63 -0.41 -2.65 -10.54
N GLN A 64 -1.53 -2.23 -9.98
CA GLN A 64 -1.58 -1.44 -8.75
C GLN A 64 -2.34 -2.23 -7.68
N VAL A 65 -1.76 -2.30 -6.49
CA VAL A 65 -2.40 -2.81 -5.29
C VAL A 65 -2.58 -1.65 -4.32
N VAL A 66 -3.81 -1.40 -3.88
CA VAL A 66 -4.12 -0.34 -2.91
C VAL A 66 -4.75 -0.99 -1.68
N VAL A 67 -4.08 -0.89 -0.54
CA VAL A 67 -4.57 -1.40 0.74
C VAL A 67 -5.00 -0.21 1.58
N THR A 68 -6.27 -0.15 1.96
CA THR A 68 -6.78 0.93 2.82
C THR A 68 -7.05 0.40 4.22
N ILE A 69 -6.49 1.05 5.23
CA ILE A 69 -6.73 0.71 6.64
C ILE A 69 -8.03 1.39 7.06
N LEU A 70 -9.10 0.60 7.19
CA LEU A 70 -10.45 1.09 7.49
C LEU A 70 -10.79 1.07 8.98
N SER A 71 -10.20 0.15 9.74
CA SER A 71 -10.38 0.01 11.19
C SER A 71 -9.12 -0.58 11.80
N LEU A 72 -8.68 -0.05 12.94
CA LEU A 72 -7.48 -0.48 13.62
C LEU A 72 -7.66 -0.37 15.14
N ASP A 73 -7.51 -1.49 15.85
CA ASP A 73 -7.33 -1.45 17.30
C ASP A 73 -5.93 -0.85 17.60
N PRO A 74 -5.82 0.14 18.51
CA PRO A 74 -4.54 0.76 18.83
C PRO A 74 -3.45 -0.18 19.35
N LYS A 75 -3.80 -1.39 19.79
CA LYS A 75 -2.85 -2.41 20.30
C LYS A 75 -2.33 -3.35 19.21
N ASP A 76 -2.94 -3.31 18.02
CA ASP A 76 -2.63 -4.24 16.93
C ASP A 76 -1.78 -3.57 15.84
N LEU A 77 -1.01 -4.39 15.14
CA LEU A 77 -0.25 -3.98 13.96
C LEU A 77 -1.03 -4.41 12.71
N TYR A 78 -1.22 -3.48 11.76
CA TYR A 78 -1.97 -3.74 10.54
C TYR A 78 -1.12 -4.36 9.41
N ASP A 79 0.19 -4.32 9.52
CA ASP A 79 1.16 -4.67 8.47
C ASP A 79 0.98 -6.10 7.95
N VAL A 80 0.84 -7.09 8.85
CA VAL A 80 0.63 -8.48 8.47
C VAL A 80 -0.76 -8.70 7.86
N LEU A 81 -1.78 -8.01 8.37
CA LEU A 81 -3.12 -8.07 7.77
C LEU A 81 -3.11 -7.49 6.35
N ALA A 82 -2.40 -6.39 6.14
CA ALA A 82 -2.25 -5.75 4.83
C ALA A 82 -1.56 -6.64 3.79
N ILE A 83 -0.72 -7.60 4.19
CA ILE A 83 -0.10 -8.58 3.27
C ILE A 83 -1.09 -9.64 2.79
N ASN A 84 -2.08 -9.97 3.61
CA ASN A 84 -3.02 -11.07 3.33
C ASN A 84 -4.34 -10.61 2.67
N ALA A 85 -4.65 -9.31 2.73
CA ALA A 85 -5.86 -8.72 2.18
C ALA A 85 -5.84 -8.64 0.65
#